data_AF-A0A4P5XNY2-F1
#
_entry.id   AF-A0A4P5XNY2-F1
#
_cell.length_a   1.000
_cell.length_b   1.000
_cell.length_c   1.000
_cell.angle_alpha   90.00
_cell.angle_beta   90.00
_cell.angle_gamma   90.00
#
_symmetry.space_group_name_H-M   'P 1'
#
loop_
_entity.id
_entity.type
_entity.pdbx_description
1 polymer ?
#
loop_
_entity_poly.entity_id
_entity_poly.type
_entity_poly.pdbx_seq_one_letter_code
_entity_poly.pdbx_strand_id
1 'polypeptide(L)'
;MDPHRKFVLIAGPILLTGICFVLTLGSVKDSRSAAPRQISVDVVSPLQNDERSRLRQACENVAQDIQVQLDRSNTVLIRPPFVLAGDMPEDVLDRLHRDVVQPTERALNVGFFDVNPTEPITIVAFAKEAGFRDFARRVDRRQPDSYYGYYLRSHRRLVVNVSTGAGTLAHELTHALAHFDFPNMPEWFDEGLASVFEQSEFSDTSHRLTGTDNWRVHQVLRALHDNRLRKTDELVQGRSVRANHESIDYAHARYVCLYLQDQQLLEPFYRKLRSRAEIDPSGWLTLREVVASETVSDIDADFRRWVVKYHKTQRQRTARNDRQTLSMKPIESTDSRAEAIATNKPNGKAAK
;
A
#
# COMPACT_ATOMS: atom_id res chain seq x y z
N MET A 1 16.81 -25.43 10.38
CA MET A 1 16.72 -23.96 10.60
C MET A 1 16.52 -23.35 9.24
N ASP A 2 15.28 -22.94 8.97
CA ASP A 2 14.78 -22.58 7.64
C ASP A 2 14.79 -21.04 7.49
N PRO A 3 15.34 -20.45 6.40
CA PRO A 3 15.48 -19.01 6.30
C PRO A 3 14.21 -18.36 5.73
N HIS A 4 13.79 -17.30 6.42
CA HIS A 4 12.61 -16.47 6.17
C HIS A 4 12.42 -16.06 4.69
N ARG A 5 11.23 -16.32 4.15
CA ARG A 5 10.70 -15.66 2.96
C ARG A 5 10.54 -14.17 3.27
N LYS A 6 11.13 -13.30 2.45
CA LYS A 6 10.85 -11.86 2.43
C LYS A 6 9.95 -11.59 1.24
N PHE A 7 8.74 -11.11 1.45
CA PHE A 7 7.89 -10.65 0.36
C PHE A 7 8.27 -9.21 -0.01
N VAL A 8 8.86 -9.04 -1.20
CA VAL A 8 9.15 -7.72 -1.76
C VAL A 8 7.91 -7.25 -2.51
N LEU A 9 7.29 -6.17 -2.05
CA LEU A 9 6.27 -5.42 -2.81
C LEU A 9 7.00 -4.61 -3.91
N ILE A 10 7.41 -5.30 -4.98
CA ILE A 10 8.14 -4.71 -6.11
C ILE A 10 7.15 -3.96 -7.01
N ALA A 11 7.34 -2.66 -7.17
CA ALA A 11 6.84 -1.95 -8.35
C ALA A 11 7.85 -2.07 -9.50
N GLY A 12 7.41 -2.67 -10.61
CA GLY A 12 7.99 -2.49 -11.96
C GLY A 12 8.11 -3.78 -12.78
N PRO A 13 7.99 -3.76 -14.13
CA PRO A 13 7.25 -2.86 -15.01
C PRO A 13 6.00 -3.56 -15.61
N ILE A 14 4.80 -2.99 -15.41
CA ILE A 14 3.56 -3.04 -16.24
C ILE A 14 2.98 -4.41 -16.73
N LEU A 15 3.64 -5.58 -16.69
CA LEU A 15 3.11 -6.77 -17.40
C LEU A 15 3.05 -8.10 -16.62
N LEU A 16 3.56 -8.20 -15.39
CA LEU A 16 3.73 -9.51 -14.74
C LEU A 16 2.80 -9.82 -13.55
N THR A 17 2.09 -8.83 -13.01
CA THR A 17 1.06 -9.08 -11.97
C THR A 17 -0.30 -9.49 -12.55
N GLY A 18 -0.54 -9.25 -13.84
CA GLY A 18 -1.77 -9.65 -14.53
C GLY A 18 -1.87 -11.14 -14.87
N ILE A 19 -0.75 -11.86 -14.94
CA ILE A 19 -0.74 -13.27 -15.40
C ILE A 19 -1.11 -14.25 -14.26
N CYS A 20 -0.81 -13.91 -12.99
CA CYS A 20 -1.18 -14.75 -11.85
C CYS A 20 -2.70 -14.77 -11.56
N PHE A 21 -3.48 -13.83 -12.12
CA PHE A 21 -4.93 -13.79 -11.94
C PHE A 21 -5.72 -14.66 -12.94
N VAL A 22 -5.10 -15.14 -14.02
CA VAL A 22 -5.81 -15.81 -15.14
C VAL A 22 -5.78 -17.34 -15.07
N LEU A 23 -4.91 -17.96 -14.26
CA LEU A 23 -4.60 -19.39 -14.37
C LEU A 23 -5.22 -20.35 -13.33
N THR A 24 -6.16 -19.92 -12.48
CA THR A 24 -6.78 -20.81 -11.47
C THR A 24 -8.27 -21.09 -11.67
N LEU A 25 -8.78 -20.92 -12.89
CA LEU A 25 -10.12 -21.37 -13.29
C LEU A 25 -10.10 -22.89 -13.55
N GLY A 26 -10.29 -23.68 -12.51
CA GLY A 26 -10.31 -25.14 -12.59
C GLY A 26 -11.14 -25.83 -11.50
N SER A 27 -12.46 -25.92 -11.73
CA SER A 27 -13.38 -27.03 -11.40
C SER A 27 -13.27 -27.79 -10.06
N VAL A 28 -14.24 -27.60 -9.14
CA VAL A 28 -14.92 -28.67 -8.34
C VAL A 28 -16.30 -28.10 -7.90
N LYS A 29 -17.46 -28.48 -8.46
CA LYS A 29 -18.33 -29.68 -8.34
C LYS A 29 -19.06 -29.85 -6.98
N ASP A 30 -20.40 -29.81 -7.10
CA ASP A 30 -21.45 -29.88 -6.09
C ASP A 30 -21.31 -30.98 -5.02
N SER A 31 -21.88 -30.72 -3.83
CA SER A 31 -22.45 -31.76 -2.97
C SER A 31 -23.67 -31.27 -2.19
N ARG A 32 -24.67 -32.15 -2.16
CA ARG A 32 -26.08 -31.95 -1.83
C ARG A 32 -26.37 -32.03 -0.32
N SER A 33 -27.37 -31.25 0.08
CA SER A 33 -28.52 -31.57 0.95
C SER A 33 -28.30 -32.36 2.25
N ALA A 34 -28.52 -31.69 3.39
CA ALA A 34 -28.84 -32.31 4.68
C ALA A 34 -30.22 -31.81 5.18
N ALA A 35 -30.98 -32.74 5.77
CA ALA A 35 -32.39 -32.63 6.19
C ALA A 35 -32.65 -31.58 7.30
N PRO A 36 -33.92 -31.12 7.48
CA PRO A 36 -34.24 -29.93 8.27
C PRO A 36 -34.07 -30.19 9.77
N ARG A 37 -33.22 -29.40 10.42
CA ARG A 37 -33.11 -29.35 11.88
C ARG A 37 -34.21 -28.45 12.45
N GLN A 38 -34.90 -29.00 13.44
CA GLN A 38 -35.88 -28.37 14.31
C GLN A 38 -35.40 -26.99 14.78
N ILE A 39 -36.19 -25.95 14.47
CA ILE A 39 -35.94 -24.58 14.91
C ILE A 39 -36.26 -24.51 16.41
N SER A 40 -35.24 -24.57 17.26
CA SER A 40 -35.35 -23.99 18.60
C SER A 40 -35.35 -22.48 18.41
N VAL A 41 -36.45 -21.83 18.80
CA VAL A 41 -36.51 -20.38 18.87
C VAL A 41 -35.65 -19.99 20.07
N ASP A 42 -34.35 -19.84 19.82
CA ASP A 42 -33.47 -19.15 20.74
C ASP A 42 -33.99 -17.72 20.82
N VAL A 43 -34.43 -17.36 22.03
CA VAL A 43 -34.78 -16.00 22.43
C VAL A 43 -33.67 -15.11 21.90
N VAL A 44 -34.01 -14.26 20.92
CA VAL A 44 -33.09 -13.27 20.36
C VAL A 44 -32.60 -12.43 21.53
N SER A 45 -31.38 -12.73 21.98
CA SER A 45 -30.68 -11.86 22.90
C SER A 45 -30.62 -10.48 22.23
N PRO A 46 -30.98 -9.39 22.93
CA PRO A 46 -30.90 -8.06 22.33
C PRO A 46 -29.49 -7.89 21.77
N LEU A 47 -29.37 -7.47 20.50
CA LEU A 47 -28.10 -7.10 19.88
C LEU A 47 -27.29 -6.31 20.91
N GLN A 48 -26.18 -6.89 21.37
CA GLN A 48 -25.36 -6.28 22.39
C GLN A 48 -24.94 -4.91 21.87
N ASN A 49 -25.28 -3.87 22.62
CA ASN A 49 -25.11 -2.47 22.23
C ASN A 49 -23.63 -2.04 22.39
N ASP A 50 -22.70 -2.87 21.92
CA ASP A 50 -21.26 -2.64 21.97
C ASP A 50 -20.76 -1.94 20.69
N GLU A 51 -19.58 -1.30 20.79
CA GLU A 51 -19.00 -0.49 19.72
C GLU A 51 -18.73 -1.31 18.45
N ARG A 52 -18.37 -2.59 18.58
CA ARG A 52 -18.09 -3.46 17.42
C ARG A 52 -19.36 -3.76 16.63
N SER A 53 -20.46 -4.01 17.34
CA SER A 53 -21.77 -4.23 16.75
C SER A 53 -22.28 -2.98 16.03
N ARG A 54 -22.05 -1.79 16.61
CA ARG A 54 -22.37 -0.50 15.94
C ARG A 54 -21.53 -0.26 14.69
N LEU A 55 -20.21 -0.49 14.76
CA LEU A 55 -19.32 -0.34 13.61
C LEU A 55 -19.70 -1.32 12.49
N ARG A 56 -20.01 -2.58 12.83
CA ARG A 56 -20.51 -3.56 11.86
C ARG A 56 -21.80 -3.09 11.19
N GLN A 57 -22.77 -2.60 11.96
CA GLN A 57 -24.01 -2.07 11.40
C GLN A 57 -23.76 -0.86 10.48
N ALA A 58 -22.84 0.03 10.86
CA ALA A 58 -22.44 1.15 10.02
C ALA A 58 -21.80 0.67 8.71
N CYS A 59 -20.94 -0.36 8.75
CA CYS A 59 -20.36 -0.97 7.55
C CYS A 59 -21.44 -1.59 6.65
N GLU A 60 -22.46 -2.24 7.22
CA GLU A 60 -23.58 -2.82 6.47
C GLU A 60 -24.41 -1.74 5.76
N ASN A 61 -24.64 -0.59 6.42
CA ASN A 61 -25.34 0.54 5.81
C ASN A 61 -24.51 1.13 4.65
N VAL A 62 -23.22 1.37 4.87
CA VAL A 62 -22.31 1.86 3.82
C VAL A 62 -22.21 0.88 2.64
N ALA A 63 -22.21 -0.43 2.91
CA ALA A 63 -22.22 -1.46 1.88
C ALA A 63 -23.48 -1.41 1.00
N GLN A 64 -24.65 -1.13 1.59
CA GLN A 64 -25.89 -0.93 0.83
C GLN A 64 -25.81 0.34 -0.04
N ASP A 65 -25.35 1.45 0.52
CA ASP A 65 -25.23 2.72 -0.18
C ASP A 65 -24.26 2.64 -1.37
N ILE A 66 -23.10 2.00 -1.18
CA ILE A 66 -22.10 1.89 -2.25
C ILE A 66 -22.55 0.92 -3.35
N GLN A 67 -23.30 -0.15 -3.01
CA GLN A 67 -23.86 -1.07 -3.99
C GLN A 67 -24.82 -0.37 -4.97
N VAL A 68 -25.59 0.62 -4.48
CA VAL A 68 -26.47 1.43 -5.32
C VAL A 68 -25.67 2.33 -6.28
N GLN A 69 -24.50 2.81 -5.84
CA GLN A 69 -23.66 3.71 -6.64
C GLN A 69 -22.82 3.00 -7.71
N LEU A 70 -22.41 1.75 -7.46
CA LEU A 70 -21.49 1.01 -8.33
C LEU A 70 -22.17 0.28 -9.50
N ASP A 71 -23.50 0.09 -9.47
CA ASP A 71 -24.29 -0.88 -10.25
C ASP A 71 -24.26 -2.30 -9.64
N ARG A 72 -25.42 -2.99 -9.67
CA ARG A 72 -25.67 -4.28 -8.96
C ARG A 72 -24.78 -5.45 -9.38
N SER A 73 -24.04 -5.35 -10.48
CA SER A 73 -23.08 -6.36 -10.93
C SER A 73 -21.75 -6.30 -10.18
N ASN A 74 -21.50 -5.25 -9.40
CA ASN A 74 -20.28 -5.10 -8.62
C ASN A 74 -20.39 -5.84 -7.30
N THR A 75 -19.26 -6.36 -6.84
CA THR A 75 -19.16 -7.08 -5.59
C THR A 75 -18.94 -6.12 -4.44
N VAL A 76 -19.54 -6.42 -3.28
CA VAL A 76 -19.29 -5.73 -2.02
C VAL A 76 -18.92 -6.76 -0.95
N LEU A 77 -17.85 -6.50 -0.21
CA LEU A 77 -17.31 -7.35 0.84
C LEU A 77 -17.12 -6.54 2.12
N ILE A 78 -17.68 -7.03 3.22
CA ILE A 78 -17.59 -6.38 4.54
C ILE A 78 -16.50 -7.07 5.39
N ARG A 79 -15.51 -6.28 5.82
CA ARG A 79 -14.41 -6.67 6.72
C ARG A 79 -14.15 -5.50 7.69
N PRO A 80 -14.96 -5.30 8.75
CA PRO A 80 -14.91 -4.10 9.57
C PRO A 80 -13.48 -3.81 10.09
N PRO A 81 -13.02 -2.54 10.06
CA PRO A 81 -13.76 -1.33 9.69
C PRO A 81 -13.91 -1.09 8.17
N PHE A 82 -13.45 -2.00 7.32
CA PHE A 82 -13.44 -1.82 5.88
C PHE A 82 -14.70 -2.35 5.18
N VAL A 83 -15.17 -1.58 4.19
CA VAL A 83 -16.14 -2.02 3.18
C VAL A 83 -15.43 -1.98 1.84
N LEU A 84 -15.13 -3.15 1.28
CA LEU A 84 -14.49 -3.26 -0.02
C LEU A 84 -15.55 -3.43 -1.10
N ALA A 85 -15.42 -2.73 -2.22
CA ALA A 85 -16.36 -2.84 -3.32
C ALA A 85 -15.66 -2.64 -4.68
N GLY A 86 -16.22 -3.18 -5.75
CA GLY A 86 -15.69 -2.95 -7.10
C GLY A 86 -16.11 -3.95 -8.16
N ASP A 87 -15.50 -3.84 -9.33
CA ASP A 87 -15.78 -4.66 -10.53
C ASP A 87 -15.07 -6.02 -10.51
N MET A 88 -14.52 -6.40 -9.35
CA MET A 88 -13.79 -7.64 -9.14
C MET A 88 -14.64 -8.69 -8.39
N PRO A 89 -14.37 -9.98 -8.57
CA PRO A 89 -14.99 -11.05 -7.78
C PRO A 89 -14.67 -10.97 -6.28
N GLU A 90 -15.53 -11.57 -5.44
CA GLU A 90 -15.41 -11.54 -3.97
C GLU A 90 -14.08 -12.12 -3.47
N ASP A 91 -13.63 -13.23 -4.06
CA ASP A 91 -12.37 -13.87 -3.67
C ASP A 91 -11.17 -12.97 -3.97
N VAL A 92 -11.24 -12.14 -5.01
CA VAL A 92 -10.21 -11.14 -5.34
C VAL A 92 -10.20 -10.01 -4.31
N LEU A 93 -11.37 -9.50 -3.93
CA LEU A 93 -11.50 -8.47 -2.90
C LEU A 93 -11.03 -8.98 -1.52
N ASP A 94 -11.35 -10.24 -1.18
CA ASP A 94 -10.89 -10.86 0.07
C ASP A 94 -9.36 -11.03 0.08
N ARG A 95 -8.75 -11.44 -1.05
CA ARG A 95 -7.29 -11.45 -1.21
C ARG A 95 -6.69 -10.06 -1.05
N LEU A 96 -7.25 -9.04 -1.70
CA LEU A 96 -6.78 -7.65 -1.57
C LEU A 96 -6.81 -7.19 -0.11
N HIS A 97 -7.87 -7.50 0.61
CA HIS A 97 -7.98 -7.20 2.03
C HIS A 97 -6.89 -7.90 2.85
N ARG A 98 -6.80 -9.23 2.73
CA ARG A 98 -5.91 -10.05 3.56
C ARG A 98 -4.42 -9.82 3.25
N ASP A 99 -4.08 -9.62 1.99
CA ASP A 99 -2.69 -9.61 1.54
C ASP A 99 -2.13 -8.17 1.44
N VAL A 100 -2.98 -7.14 1.41
CA VAL A 100 -2.55 -5.73 1.31
C VAL A 100 -3.15 -4.84 2.40
N VAL A 101 -4.48 -4.76 2.53
CA VAL A 101 -5.13 -3.80 3.46
C VAL A 101 -4.77 -4.10 4.91
N GLN A 102 -5.01 -5.33 5.37
CA GLN A 102 -4.81 -5.73 6.76
C GLN A 102 -3.32 -5.66 7.20
N PRO A 103 -2.34 -6.14 6.41
CA PRO A 103 -0.92 -5.99 6.77
C PRO A 103 -0.49 -4.52 6.81
N THR A 104 -0.99 -3.69 5.89
CA THR A 104 -0.65 -2.26 5.84
C THR A 104 -1.22 -1.52 7.05
N GLU A 105 -2.51 -1.71 7.35
CA GLU A 105 -3.16 -1.17 8.55
C GLU A 105 -2.38 -1.55 9.81
N ARG A 106 -2.05 -2.83 9.97
CA ARG A 106 -1.30 -3.32 11.14
C ARG A 106 0.05 -2.62 11.27
N ALA A 107 0.81 -2.53 10.18
CA ALA A 107 2.12 -1.90 10.22
C ALA A 107 2.05 -0.40 10.53
N LEU A 108 1.06 0.30 9.97
CA LEU A 108 0.82 1.71 10.23
C LEU A 108 0.41 1.96 11.69
N ASN A 109 -0.44 1.12 12.27
CA ASN A 109 -0.83 1.23 13.68
C ASN A 109 0.34 0.93 14.62
N VAL A 110 1.22 -0.02 14.28
CA VAL A 110 2.43 -0.29 15.07
C VAL A 110 3.39 0.90 15.05
N GLY A 111 3.58 1.54 13.90
CA GLY A 111 4.54 2.63 13.75
C GLY A 111 4.02 4.01 14.17
N PHE A 112 2.74 4.30 13.90
CA PHE A 112 2.23 5.67 13.87
C PHE A 112 0.90 5.85 14.61
N PHE A 113 -0.13 5.10 14.23
CA PHE A 113 -1.51 5.42 14.61
C PHE A 113 -1.94 4.70 15.88
N ASP A 114 -2.28 5.46 16.93
CA ASP A 114 -2.74 4.93 18.21
C ASP A 114 -4.28 4.81 18.26
N VAL A 115 -5.00 5.56 17.41
CA VAL A 115 -6.46 5.54 17.29
C VAL A 115 -6.89 4.65 16.13
N ASN A 116 -7.63 3.58 16.45
CA ASN A 116 -8.24 2.71 15.43
C ASN A 116 -9.46 3.39 14.79
N PRO A 117 -9.81 3.03 13.54
CA PRO A 117 -11.02 3.53 12.90
C PRO A 117 -12.28 3.14 13.68
N THR A 118 -13.09 4.13 14.01
CA THR A 118 -14.40 3.97 14.70
C THR A 118 -15.59 4.10 13.74
N GLU A 119 -15.33 4.45 12.48
CA GLU A 119 -16.30 4.60 11.41
C GLU A 119 -15.84 3.82 10.18
N PRO A 120 -16.76 3.41 9.28
CA PRO A 120 -16.39 2.64 8.09
C PRO A 120 -15.40 3.37 7.17
N ILE A 121 -14.43 2.63 6.64
CA ILE A 121 -13.56 3.06 5.55
C ILE A 121 -13.98 2.30 4.29
N THR A 122 -14.37 3.02 3.25
CA THR A 122 -14.79 2.39 1.97
C THR A 122 -13.60 2.31 1.02
N ILE A 123 -13.33 1.11 0.50
CA ILE A 123 -12.29 0.86 -0.51
C ILE A 123 -13.00 0.47 -1.81
N VAL A 124 -13.02 1.37 -2.78
CA VAL A 124 -13.58 1.09 -4.11
C VAL A 124 -12.43 0.75 -5.06
N ALA A 125 -12.33 -0.52 -5.43
CA ALA A 125 -11.20 -1.05 -6.19
C ALA A 125 -11.65 -1.48 -7.60
N PHE A 126 -11.06 -0.86 -8.63
CA PHE A 126 -11.35 -1.20 -10.03
C PHE A 126 -10.18 -1.92 -10.68
N ALA A 127 -10.48 -3.00 -11.40
CA ALA A 127 -9.50 -3.75 -12.19
C ALA A 127 -8.90 -2.94 -13.35
N LYS A 128 -9.66 -1.97 -13.86
CA LYS A 128 -9.28 -1.16 -15.03
C LYS A 128 -9.50 0.33 -14.81
N GLU A 129 -8.67 1.14 -15.43
CA GLU A 129 -8.75 2.60 -15.41
C GLU A 129 -10.11 3.14 -15.85
N ALA A 130 -10.77 2.50 -16.82
CA ALA A 130 -12.07 2.93 -17.32
C ALA A 130 -13.15 2.96 -16.22
N GLY A 131 -13.23 1.90 -15.40
CA GLY A 131 -14.18 1.81 -14.28
C GLY A 131 -13.86 2.83 -13.20
N PHE A 132 -12.57 2.97 -12.85
CA PHE A 132 -12.07 3.99 -11.92
C PHE A 132 -12.50 5.40 -12.33
N ARG A 133 -12.22 5.78 -13.59
CA ARG A 133 -12.54 7.13 -14.08
C ARG A 133 -14.04 7.38 -14.20
N ASP A 134 -14.80 6.36 -14.57
CA ASP A 134 -16.26 6.47 -14.65
C ASP A 134 -16.87 6.72 -13.26
N PHE A 135 -16.48 5.91 -12.27
CA PHE A 135 -16.93 6.09 -10.88
C PHE A 135 -16.55 7.46 -10.34
N ALA A 136 -15.29 7.88 -10.52
CA ALA A 136 -14.80 9.18 -10.05
C ALA A 136 -15.63 10.34 -10.61
N ARG A 137 -15.98 10.30 -11.91
CA ARG A 137 -16.80 11.34 -12.54
C ARG A 137 -18.27 11.30 -12.12
N ARG A 138 -18.88 10.12 -12.09
CA ARG A 138 -20.33 9.98 -11.85
C ARG A 138 -20.69 10.16 -10.38
N VAL A 139 -19.93 9.52 -9.50
CA VAL A 139 -20.22 9.41 -8.06
C VAL A 139 -19.55 10.54 -7.29
N ASP A 140 -18.23 10.72 -7.48
CA ASP A 140 -17.46 11.71 -6.71
C ASP A 140 -17.41 13.10 -7.37
N ARG A 141 -17.93 13.24 -8.61
CA ARG A 141 -17.86 14.47 -9.41
C ARG A 141 -16.42 14.99 -9.57
N ARG A 142 -15.45 14.07 -9.59
CA ARG A 142 -14.02 14.35 -9.75
C ARG A 142 -13.55 13.99 -11.16
N GLN A 143 -12.60 14.77 -11.66
CA GLN A 143 -11.76 14.39 -12.78
C GLN A 143 -10.34 14.25 -12.24
N PRO A 144 -9.96 13.05 -11.75
CA PRO A 144 -8.64 12.89 -11.15
C PRO A 144 -7.56 13.06 -12.23
N ASP A 145 -6.61 13.96 -11.96
CA ASP A 145 -5.46 14.25 -12.82
C ASP A 145 -4.53 13.04 -12.95
N SER A 146 -4.57 12.17 -11.94
CA SER A 146 -3.88 10.89 -11.85
C SER A 146 -4.84 9.72 -12.06
N TYR A 147 -4.37 8.65 -12.71
CA TYR A 147 -5.14 7.41 -12.90
C TYR A 147 -4.91 6.36 -11.80
N TYR A 148 -4.12 6.69 -10.78
CA TYR A 148 -3.70 5.76 -9.73
C TYR A 148 -4.82 5.56 -8.68
N GLY A 149 -5.18 6.62 -7.96
CA GLY A 149 -6.16 6.57 -6.88
C GLY A 149 -6.38 7.93 -6.24
N TYR A 150 -7.33 8.01 -5.31
CA TYR A 150 -7.53 9.15 -4.42
C TYR A 150 -8.32 8.75 -3.17
N TYR A 151 -8.08 9.48 -2.08
CA TYR A 151 -8.85 9.46 -0.86
C TYR A 151 -9.77 10.67 -0.75
N LEU A 152 -11.04 10.43 -0.43
CA LEU A 152 -12.06 11.44 -0.21
C LEU A 152 -12.47 11.47 1.27
N ARG A 153 -11.88 12.40 2.01
CA ARG A 153 -12.03 12.55 3.46
C ARG A 153 -13.48 12.66 3.94
N SER A 154 -14.33 13.40 3.23
CA SER A 154 -15.74 13.61 3.61
C SER A 154 -16.58 12.32 3.64
N HIS A 155 -16.16 11.30 2.91
CA HIS A 155 -16.84 10.00 2.84
C HIS A 155 -15.99 8.84 3.36
N ARG A 156 -14.76 9.12 3.84
CA ARG A 156 -13.75 8.12 4.20
C ARG A 156 -13.62 7.02 3.14
N ARG A 157 -13.65 7.45 1.88
CA ARG A 157 -13.64 6.56 0.72
C ARG A 157 -12.35 6.76 -0.03
N LEU A 158 -11.61 5.68 -0.21
CA LEU A 158 -10.52 5.63 -1.19
C LEU A 158 -10.97 4.85 -2.42
N VAL A 159 -10.64 5.39 -3.59
CA VAL A 159 -10.95 4.80 -4.89
C VAL A 159 -9.63 4.53 -5.59
N VAL A 160 -9.39 3.28 -5.98
CA VAL A 160 -8.10 2.83 -6.50
C VAL A 160 -8.25 2.03 -7.79
N ASN A 161 -7.32 2.27 -8.71
CA ASN A 161 -7.12 1.42 -9.87
C ASN A 161 -6.08 0.34 -9.51
N VAL A 162 -6.51 -0.89 -9.28
CA VAL A 162 -5.58 -1.94 -8.78
C VAL A 162 -4.49 -2.32 -9.78
N SER A 163 -4.65 -1.99 -11.07
CA SER A 163 -3.63 -2.22 -12.09
C SER A 163 -2.34 -1.42 -11.85
N THR A 164 -2.39 -0.40 -10.99
CA THR A 164 -1.24 0.44 -10.65
C THR A 164 -0.40 -0.12 -9.50
N GLY A 165 -0.85 -1.23 -8.91
CA GLY A 165 -0.15 -1.96 -7.86
C GLY A 165 -0.57 -1.56 -6.45
N ALA A 166 -0.07 -2.31 -5.47
CA ALA A 166 -0.42 -2.16 -4.06
C ALA A 166 0.06 -0.84 -3.44
N GLY A 167 1.07 -0.18 -4.02
CA GLY A 167 1.63 1.08 -3.53
C GLY A 167 0.61 2.22 -3.49
N THR A 168 -0.23 2.33 -4.52
CA THR A 168 -1.32 3.32 -4.54
C THR A 168 -2.32 3.07 -3.43
N LEU A 169 -2.72 1.82 -3.21
CA LEU A 169 -3.63 1.48 -2.12
C LEU A 169 -3.01 1.79 -0.75
N ALA A 170 -1.73 1.47 -0.55
CA ALA A 170 -1.04 1.78 0.70
C ALA A 170 -0.95 3.29 0.96
N HIS A 171 -0.73 4.09 -0.08
CA HIS A 171 -0.74 5.56 -0.02
C HIS A 171 -2.09 6.09 0.47
N GLU A 172 -3.19 5.77 -0.23
CA GLU A 172 -4.53 6.27 0.13
C GLU A 172 -5.02 5.71 1.48
N LEU A 173 -4.67 4.46 1.80
CA LEU A 173 -5.00 3.86 3.09
C LEU A 173 -4.26 4.58 4.25
N THR A 174 -3.04 5.06 4.01
CA THR A 174 -2.30 5.85 5.00
C THR A 174 -3.07 7.11 5.37
N HIS A 175 -3.58 7.87 4.39
CA HIS A 175 -4.44 9.03 4.66
C HIS A 175 -5.71 8.65 5.42
N ALA A 176 -6.40 7.59 4.96
CA ALA A 176 -7.66 7.17 5.54
C ALA A 176 -7.54 6.82 7.02
N LEU A 177 -6.45 6.16 7.42
CA LEU A 177 -6.17 5.80 8.81
C LEU A 177 -5.62 6.99 9.60
N ALA A 178 -4.68 7.74 9.03
CA ALA A 178 -4.07 8.92 9.63
C ALA A 178 -5.11 9.94 10.09
N HIS A 179 -6.18 10.16 9.32
CA HIS A 179 -7.18 11.18 9.64
C HIS A 179 -8.11 10.81 10.79
N PHE A 180 -8.09 9.57 11.29
CA PHE A 180 -8.70 9.22 12.58
C PHE A 180 -7.80 9.60 13.75
N ASP A 181 -6.49 9.39 13.62
CA ASP A 181 -5.51 9.59 14.69
C ASP A 181 -5.02 11.04 14.79
N PHE A 182 -4.82 11.69 13.65
CA PHE A 182 -4.32 13.06 13.54
C PHE A 182 -5.10 13.84 12.46
N PRO A 183 -6.34 14.27 12.76
CA PRO A 183 -7.24 14.88 11.77
C PRO A 183 -6.73 16.18 11.13
N ASN A 184 -5.86 16.91 11.82
CA ASN A 184 -5.30 18.20 11.39
C ASN A 184 -3.81 18.08 11.03
N MET A 185 -3.38 16.92 10.52
CA MET A 185 -2.00 16.70 10.10
C MET A 185 -1.59 17.72 9.03
N PRO A 186 -0.40 18.33 9.11
CA PRO A 186 0.04 19.28 8.10
C PRO A 186 0.23 18.58 6.75
N GLU A 187 -0.25 19.23 5.69
CA GLU A 187 -0.32 18.69 4.32
C GLU A 187 1.03 18.13 3.84
N TRP A 188 2.15 18.82 4.07
CA TRP A 188 3.46 18.32 3.66
C TRP A 188 3.79 16.97 4.31
N PHE A 189 3.38 16.75 5.55
CA PHE A 189 3.67 15.53 6.29
C PHE A 189 2.64 14.45 5.99
N ASP A 190 1.37 14.81 5.80
CA ASP A 190 0.31 13.88 5.37
C ASP A 190 0.69 13.23 4.03
N GLU A 191 1.02 14.04 3.03
CA GLU A 191 1.50 13.57 1.73
C GLU A 191 2.88 12.89 1.81
N GLY A 192 3.79 13.45 2.63
CA GLY A 192 5.12 12.90 2.84
C GLY A 192 5.10 11.50 3.45
N LEU A 193 4.29 11.28 4.49
CA LEU A 193 4.15 9.99 5.17
C LEU A 193 3.44 8.97 4.29
N ALA A 194 2.30 9.34 3.70
CA ALA A 194 1.57 8.46 2.79
C ALA A 194 2.44 8.06 1.59
N SER A 195 3.21 9.00 1.04
CA SER A 195 4.10 8.71 -0.07
C SER A 195 5.20 7.72 0.33
N VAL A 196 5.83 7.80 1.51
CA VAL A 196 6.83 6.81 1.96
C VAL A 196 6.37 5.36 1.72
N PHE A 197 5.09 5.06 2.00
CA PHE A 197 4.53 3.72 1.85
C PHE A 197 4.07 3.33 0.44
N GLU A 198 4.00 4.28 -0.51
CA GLU A 198 3.79 4.04 -1.96
C GLU A 198 4.83 3.06 -2.52
N GLN A 199 6.05 3.07 -1.97
CA GLN A 199 7.11 2.14 -2.32
C GLN A 199 7.82 1.71 -1.03
N SER A 200 7.41 0.56 -0.50
CA SER A 200 7.87 0.05 0.81
C SER A 200 8.09 -1.46 0.80
N GLU A 201 8.94 -1.93 1.70
CA GLU A 201 9.17 -3.33 1.98
C GLU A 201 8.47 -3.72 3.29
N PHE A 202 7.74 -4.83 3.27
CA PHE A 202 7.13 -5.39 4.46
C PHE A 202 8.12 -6.33 5.16
N SER A 203 8.34 -6.09 6.45
CA SER A 203 9.12 -6.99 7.30
C SER A 203 8.18 -7.94 8.04
N ASP A 204 8.16 -9.20 7.60
CA ASP A 204 7.34 -10.26 8.22
C ASP A 204 7.65 -10.46 9.71
N THR A 205 8.91 -10.22 10.12
CA THR A 205 9.36 -10.44 11.51
C THR A 205 9.06 -9.27 12.43
N SER A 206 9.07 -8.04 11.93
CA SER A 206 8.83 -6.86 12.77
C SER A 206 7.45 -6.25 12.59
N HIS A 207 6.63 -6.77 11.66
CA HIS A 207 5.35 -6.18 11.26
C HIS A 207 5.46 -4.68 10.95
N ARG A 208 6.56 -4.29 10.29
CA ARG A 208 6.83 -2.89 9.92
C ARG A 208 6.90 -2.75 8.42
N LEU A 209 6.40 -1.63 7.92
CA LEU A 209 6.64 -1.15 6.58
C LEU A 209 7.83 -0.21 6.61
N THR A 210 8.82 -0.46 5.76
CA THR A 210 9.98 0.43 5.59
C THR A 210 9.94 1.00 4.19
N GLY A 211 9.81 2.32 4.07
CA GLY A 211 9.86 2.99 2.77
C GLY A 211 11.22 2.83 2.10
N THR A 212 11.20 2.72 0.78
CA THR A 212 12.38 2.59 -0.08
C THR A 212 12.43 3.70 -1.14
N ASP A 213 13.53 3.77 -1.87
CA ASP A 213 13.70 4.73 -2.95
C ASP A 213 12.71 4.47 -4.08
N ASN A 214 12.28 5.52 -4.78
CA ASN A 214 11.44 5.39 -5.97
C ASN A 214 11.79 6.43 -7.03
N TRP A 215 11.02 6.46 -8.12
CA TRP A 215 11.26 7.36 -9.25
C TRP A 215 11.20 8.86 -8.89
N ARG A 216 10.56 9.24 -7.77
CA ARG A 216 10.44 10.64 -7.33
C ARG A 216 11.79 11.24 -6.92
N VAL A 217 12.81 10.42 -6.61
CA VAL A 217 14.17 10.89 -6.34
C VAL A 217 14.72 11.73 -7.49
N HIS A 218 14.38 11.38 -8.73
CA HIS A 218 14.84 12.09 -9.91
C HIS A 218 14.28 13.51 -9.98
N GLN A 219 13.07 13.73 -9.44
CA GLN A 219 12.48 15.07 -9.34
C GLN A 219 13.23 15.91 -8.32
N VAL A 220 13.56 15.33 -7.15
CA VAL A 220 14.36 16.01 -6.12
C VAL A 220 15.77 16.31 -6.63
N LEU A 221 16.48 15.33 -7.20
CA LEU A 221 17.84 15.52 -7.70
C LEU A 221 17.91 16.52 -8.86
N ARG A 222 16.93 16.52 -9.77
CA ARG A 222 16.86 17.53 -10.84
C ARG A 222 16.60 18.92 -10.27
N ALA A 223 15.66 19.04 -9.32
CA ALA A 223 15.39 20.32 -8.67
C ALA A 223 16.60 20.83 -7.86
N LEU A 224 17.39 19.95 -7.25
CA LEU A 224 18.66 20.31 -6.60
C LEU A 224 19.68 20.83 -7.60
N HIS A 225 19.89 20.11 -8.70
CA HIS A 225 20.83 20.51 -9.75
C HIS A 225 20.47 21.88 -10.36
N ASP A 226 19.18 22.12 -10.59
CA ASP A 226 18.70 23.35 -11.21
C ASP A 226 18.52 24.51 -10.21
N ASN A 227 18.89 24.33 -8.93
CA ASN A 227 18.63 25.28 -7.84
C ASN A 227 17.15 25.69 -7.70
N ARG A 228 16.24 24.76 -7.99
CA ARG A 228 14.77 24.94 -7.89
C ARG A 228 14.15 24.24 -6.69
N LEU A 229 14.90 23.41 -5.97
CA LEU A 229 14.40 22.79 -4.74
C LEU A 229 14.38 23.81 -3.60
N ARG A 230 13.18 24.19 -3.18
CA ARG A 230 12.92 25.04 -2.00
C ARG A 230 13.61 24.48 -0.76
N LYS A 231 13.87 25.33 0.24
CA LYS A 231 14.47 24.87 1.50
C LYS A 231 13.48 24.03 2.30
N THR A 232 13.98 23.14 3.16
CA THR A 232 13.12 22.29 4.00
C THR A 232 12.19 23.11 4.89
N ASP A 233 12.64 24.24 5.44
CA ASP A 233 11.82 25.13 6.26
C ASP A 233 10.68 25.79 5.47
N GLU A 234 10.95 26.18 4.21
CA GLU A 234 9.96 26.72 3.28
C GLU A 234 8.93 25.68 2.82
N LEU A 235 9.31 24.40 2.75
CA LEU A 235 8.40 23.29 2.48
C LEU A 235 7.46 23.08 3.68
N VAL A 236 8.04 22.86 4.86
CA VAL A 236 7.31 22.48 6.09
C VAL A 236 6.36 23.60 6.54
N GLN A 237 6.80 24.85 6.47
CA GLN A 237 5.97 26.01 6.85
C GLN A 237 5.04 26.48 5.72
N GLY A 238 5.14 25.88 4.53
CA GLY A 238 4.28 26.19 3.40
C GLY A 238 2.82 25.81 3.70
N ARG A 239 1.88 26.70 3.36
CA ARG A 239 0.44 26.44 3.51
C ARG A 239 -0.14 25.43 2.52
N SER A 240 0.58 25.11 1.44
CA SER A 240 0.22 24.03 0.52
C SER A 240 1.41 23.52 -0.28
N VAL A 241 1.32 22.27 -0.70
CA VAL A 241 2.08 21.70 -1.81
C VAL A 241 1.48 22.35 -3.08
N ARG A 242 2.07 23.43 -3.60
CA ARG A 242 1.40 24.35 -4.55
C ARG A 242 1.28 23.76 -5.97
N ALA A 243 0.13 24.00 -6.64
CA ALA A 243 -0.22 23.54 -8.00
C ALA A 243 0.82 23.79 -9.11
N ASN A 244 1.72 24.78 -8.98
CA ASN A 244 2.76 25.05 -10.00
C ASN A 244 4.05 24.22 -9.81
N HIS A 245 4.29 23.65 -8.61
CA HIS A 245 5.45 22.83 -8.27
C HIS A 245 5.07 21.54 -7.52
N GLU A 246 3.80 21.14 -7.61
CA GLU A 246 3.20 20.09 -6.78
C GLU A 246 4.01 18.79 -6.79
N SER A 247 4.46 18.38 -7.98
CA SER A 247 5.32 17.21 -8.13
C SER A 247 6.65 17.29 -7.36
N ILE A 248 7.33 18.45 -7.40
CA ILE A 248 8.63 18.65 -6.73
C ILE A 248 8.43 18.73 -5.22
N ASP A 249 7.41 19.47 -4.77
CA ASP A 249 7.13 19.64 -3.34
C ASP A 249 6.67 18.32 -2.70
N TYR A 250 5.83 17.57 -3.39
CA TYR A 250 5.43 16.22 -2.99
C TYR A 250 6.64 15.29 -2.92
N ALA A 251 7.51 15.30 -3.95
CA ALA A 251 8.73 14.52 -3.93
C ALA A 251 9.64 14.97 -2.77
N HIS A 252 9.79 16.27 -2.53
CA HIS A 252 10.58 16.79 -1.42
C HIS A 252 10.04 16.30 -0.07
N ALA A 253 8.73 16.37 0.15
CA ALA A 253 8.06 15.87 1.35
C ALA A 253 8.34 14.38 1.59
N ARG A 254 8.18 13.53 0.56
CA ARG A 254 8.54 12.11 0.63
C ARG A 254 9.96 11.92 1.13
N TYR A 255 10.93 12.61 0.53
CA TYR A 255 12.34 12.39 0.86
C TYR A 255 12.73 12.98 2.21
N VAL A 256 12.04 14.02 2.71
CA VAL A 256 12.18 14.46 4.11
C VAL A 256 11.69 13.37 5.06
N CYS A 257 10.55 12.72 4.79
CA CYS A 257 10.07 11.60 5.60
C CYS A 257 11.01 10.38 5.53
N LEU A 258 11.57 10.06 4.35
CA LEU A 258 12.59 9.02 4.22
C LEU A 258 13.90 9.37 4.95
N TYR A 259 14.30 10.64 4.96
CA TYR A 259 15.44 11.11 5.75
C TYR A 259 15.20 10.86 7.24
N LEU A 260 14.04 11.25 7.76
CA LEU A 260 13.66 10.96 9.15
C LEU A 260 13.60 9.45 9.41
N GLN A 261 13.13 8.64 8.46
CA GLN A 261 13.08 7.19 8.60
C GLN A 261 14.50 6.60 8.71
N ASP A 262 15.43 7.05 7.85
CA ASP A 262 16.83 6.60 7.83
C ASP A 262 17.56 6.97 9.13
N GLN A 263 17.20 8.11 9.74
CA GLN A 263 17.70 8.54 11.06
C GLN A 263 16.95 7.90 12.24
N GLN A 264 15.95 7.04 12.01
CA GLN A 264 15.08 6.45 13.05
C GLN A 264 14.25 7.49 13.83
N LEU A 265 14.00 8.65 13.22
CA LEU A 265 13.28 9.79 13.80
C LEU A 265 11.84 9.92 13.32
N LEU A 266 11.40 9.19 12.29
CA LEU A 266 10.07 9.36 11.68
C LEU A 266 8.92 9.07 12.66
N GLU A 267 8.97 7.95 13.41
CA GLU A 267 7.93 7.63 14.41
C GLU A 267 7.95 8.58 15.62
N PRO A 268 9.11 8.89 16.24
CA PRO A 268 9.18 9.92 17.28
C PRO A 268 8.66 11.29 16.81
N PHE A 269 9.00 11.68 15.57
CA PHE A 269 8.53 12.91 14.96
C PHE A 269 7.00 12.92 14.84
N TYR A 270 6.40 11.86 14.30
CA TYR A 270 4.95 11.71 14.20
C TYR A 270 4.27 11.94 15.55
N ARG A 271 4.69 11.20 16.60
CA ARG A 271 4.03 11.25 17.91
C ARG A 271 4.13 12.65 18.53
N LYS A 272 5.30 13.27 18.41
CA LYS A 272 5.55 14.61 18.95
C LYS A 272 4.77 15.67 18.18
N LEU A 273 4.76 15.60 16.85
CA LEU A 273 4.02 16.51 16.00
C LEU A 273 2.52 16.48 16.32
N ARG A 274 1.93 15.28 16.41
CA ARG A 274 0.52 15.10 16.78
C ARG A 274 0.19 15.73 18.12
N SER A 275 1.04 15.52 19.14
CA SER A 275 0.84 16.11 20.48
C SER A 275 0.96 17.64 20.52
N ARG A 276 1.54 18.26 19.50
CA ARG A 276 1.83 19.70 19.43
C ARG A 276 1.09 20.42 18.31
N ALA A 277 0.16 19.75 17.63
CA ALA A 277 -0.51 20.28 16.46
C ALA A 277 -1.14 21.67 16.67
N GLU A 278 -1.61 21.98 17.88
CA GLU A 278 -2.20 23.29 18.21
C GLU A 278 -1.16 24.43 18.28
N ILE A 279 0.05 24.14 18.78
CA ILE A 279 1.11 25.15 19.01
C ILE A 279 2.19 25.16 17.94
N ASP A 280 2.29 24.09 17.16
CA ASP A 280 3.19 23.93 16.02
C ASP A 280 2.47 23.23 14.86
N PRO A 281 1.45 23.90 14.25
CA PRO A 281 0.60 23.29 13.23
C PRO A 281 1.36 22.86 11.98
N SER A 282 2.50 23.50 11.69
CA SER A 282 3.39 23.10 10.58
C SER A 282 4.30 21.92 10.94
N GLY A 283 4.62 21.74 12.22
CA GLY A 283 5.64 20.80 12.67
C GLY A 283 7.07 21.27 12.56
N TRP A 284 7.31 22.54 12.20
CA TRP A 284 8.65 23.07 12.01
C TRP A 284 9.47 23.10 13.30
N LEU A 285 8.88 23.55 14.41
CA LEU A 285 9.58 23.58 15.70
C LEU A 285 9.88 22.17 16.17
N THR A 286 8.93 21.26 15.97
CA THR A 286 9.06 19.83 16.29
C THR A 286 10.17 19.18 15.46
N LEU A 287 10.27 19.49 14.17
CA LEU A 287 11.29 18.95 13.27
C LEU A 287 12.69 19.39 13.71
N ARG A 288 12.85 20.69 14.03
CA ARG A 288 14.12 21.22 14.55
C ARG A 288 14.57 20.54 15.83
N GLU A 289 13.64 20.33 16.74
CA GLU A 289 13.92 19.69 18.03
C GLU A 289 14.29 18.21 17.86
N VAL A 290 13.58 17.47 17.00
CA VAL A 290 13.79 16.03 16.81
C VAL A 290 15.10 15.74 16.07
N VAL A 291 15.48 16.57 15.09
CA VAL A 291 16.76 16.44 14.38
C VAL A 291 17.94 16.93 15.24
N ALA A 292 17.70 17.48 16.44
CA ALA A 292 18.71 18.00 17.37
C ALA A 292 19.65 19.03 16.71
N SER A 293 19.10 19.86 15.83
CA SER A 293 19.87 20.83 15.07
C SER A 293 19.84 22.22 15.72
N GLU A 294 21.01 22.78 16.02
CA GLU A 294 21.13 24.14 16.58
C GLU A 294 20.69 25.21 15.57
N THR A 295 20.86 24.97 14.26
CA THR A 295 20.45 25.92 13.21
C THR A 295 19.57 25.30 12.11
N VAL A 296 18.82 26.16 11.41
CA VAL A 296 17.98 25.78 10.25
C VAL A 296 18.81 25.35 9.06
N SER A 297 19.98 25.98 8.86
CA SER A 297 20.88 25.70 7.74
C SER A 297 21.41 24.27 7.78
N ASP A 298 21.54 23.68 8.97
CA ASP A 298 22.08 22.34 9.13
C ASP A 298 21.09 21.28 8.64
N ILE A 299 19.79 21.42 8.95
CA ILE A 299 18.76 20.44 8.52
C ILE A 299 18.66 20.36 6.99
N ASP A 300 18.50 21.51 6.32
CA ASP A 300 18.39 21.54 4.85
C ASP A 300 19.70 21.07 4.19
N ALA A 301 20.86 21.49 4.70
CA ALA A 301 22.15 21.07 4.14
C ALA A 301 22.40 19.56 4.35
N ASP A 302 22.06 19.02 5.53
CA ASP A 302 22.15 17.59 5.84
C ASP A 302 21.22 16.78 4.95
N PHE A 303 19.96 17.19 4.83
CA PHE A 303 18.99 16.57 3.95
C PHE A 303 19.49 16.52 2.50
N ARG A 304 19.97 17.65 1.96
CA ARG A 304 20.48 17.74 0.58
C ARG A 304 21.69 16.83 0.35
N ARG A 305 22.62 16.76 1.30
CA ARG A 305 23.74 15.82 1.24
C ARG A 305 23.27 14.37 1.32
N TRP A 306 22.34 14.10 2.23
CA TRP A 306 21.79 12.78 2.47
C TRP A 306 21.09 12.23 1.23
N VAL A 307 20.18 12.99 0.58
CA VAL A 307 19.39 12.46 -0.55
C VAL A 307 20.27 12.05 -1.74
N VAL A 308 21.34 12.80 -2.00
CA VAL A 308 22.33 12.46 -3.03
C VAL A 308 23.08 11.16 -2.68
N LYS A 309 23.50 11.00 -1.42
CA LYS A 309 24.21 9.80 -0.93
C LYS A 309 23.29 8.58 -0.87
N TYR A 310 22.06 8.76 -0.38
CA TYR A 310 21.03 7.74 -0.28
C TYR A 310 20.76 7.15 -1.66
N HIS A 311 20.43 7.98 -2.66
CA HIS A 311 20.15 7.51 -4.02
C HIS A 311 21.33 6.74 -4.64
N LYS A 312 22.57 7.23 -4.47
CA LYS A 312 23.76 6.52 -4.95
C LYS A 312 23.89 5.13 -4.32
N THR A 313 23.63 5.02 -3.01
CA THR A 313 23.69 3.76 -2.26
C THR A 313 22.61 2.79 -2.74
N GLN A 314 21.38 3.27 -2.96
CA GLN A 314 20.28 2.44 -3.43
C GLN A 314 20.54 1.90 -4.84
N ARG A 315 21.03 2.73 -5.76
CA ARG A 315 21.43 2.29 -7.10
C ARG A 315 22.52 1.21 -7.09
N GLN A 316 23.50 1.33 -6.19
CA GLN A 316 24.56 0.32 -6.05
C GLN A 316 24.01 -1.01 -5.51
N ARG A 317 23.04 -0.97 -4.58
CA ARG A 317 22.37 -2.16 -4.05
C ARG A 317 21.57 -2.87 -5.14
N THR A 318 20.78 -2.15 -5.93
CA THR A 318 20.02 -2.72 -7.05
C THR A 318 20.95 -3.38 -8.08
N ALA A 319 22.00 -2.68 -8.51
CA ALA A 319 22.96 -3.22 -9.47
C ALA A 319 23.71 -4.47 -8.96
N ARG A 320 23.93 -4.58 -7.64
CA ARG A 320 24.53 -5.77 -7.03
C ARG A 320 23.56 -6.94 -7.01
N ASN A 321 22.29 -6.70 -6.67
CA ASN A 321 21.25 -7.74 -6.64
C ASN A 321 21.01 -8.32 -8.04
N ASP A 322 20.95 -7.46 -9.07
CA ASP A 322 20.77 -7.90 -10.47
C ASP A 322 21.94 -8.77 -10.96
N ARG A 323 23.17 -8.46 -10.54
CA ARG A 323 24.34 -9.31 -10.85
C ARG A 323 24.30 -10.65 -10.12
N GLN A 324 23.75 -10.71 -8.91
CA GLN A 324 23.63 -11.97 -8.16
C GLN A 324 22.52 -12.86 -8.73
N THR A 325 21.39 -12.30 -9.15
CA THR A 325 20.31 -13.07 -9.81
C THR A 325 20.73 -13.59 -11.17
N LEU A 326 21.49 -12.82 -11.96
CA LEU A 326 22.07 -13.29 -13.24
C LEU A 326 23.20 -14.33 -13.06
N SER A 327 23.82 -14.39 -11.87
CA SER A 327 24.93 -15.33 -11.57
C SER A 327 24.47 -16.67 -11.00
N MET A 328 23.19 -16.83 -10.63
CA MET A 328 22.63 -18.15 -10.29
C MET A 328 22.41 -18.93 -11.59
N LYS A 329 23.34 -19.84 -11.91
CA LYS A 329 23.17 -20.79 -13.02
C LYS A 329 21.88 -21.60 -12.80
N PRO A 330 21.14 -21.96 -13.87
CA PRO A 330 20.00 -22.85 -13.76
C PRO A 330 20.43 -24.13 -13.05
N ILE A 331 19.67 -24.52 -12.03
CA ILE A 331 19.78 -25.86 -11.45
C ILE A 331 19.34 -26.81 -12.57
N GLU A 332 20.29 -27.56 -13.14
CA GLU A 332 19.97 -28.65 -14.05
C GLU A 332 19.02 -29.61 -13.32
N SER A 333 17.81 -29.75 -13.84
CA SER A 333 16.86 -30.75 -13.35
C SER A 333 17.45 -32.13 -13.59
N THR A 334 17.82 -32.83 -12.52
CA THR A 334 18.16 -34.25 -12.55
C THR A 334 16.88 -35.04 -12.83
N ASP A 335 16.47 -35.12 -14.09
CA ASP A 335 15.32 -35.94 -14.52
C ASP A 335 15.53 -36.61 -15.88
N SER A 336 16.78 -37.01 -16.19
CA SER A 336 17.13 -37.69 -17.44
C SER A 336 17.83 -39.04 -17.23
N ARG A 337 17.56 -39.73 -16.12
CA ARG A 337 18.17 -41.05 -15.84
C ARG A 337 17.17 -42.17 -15.48
N ALA A 338 15.99 -42.16 -16.11
CA ALA A 338 15.00 -43.23 -15.95
C ALA A 338 14.46 -43.86 -17.25
N GLU A 339 14.93 -43.48 -18.44
CA GLU A 339 14.51 -44.12 -19.71
C GLU A 339 15.72 -44.66 -20.49
N ALA A 340 16.33 -45.73 -19.98
CA ALA A 340 17.30 -46.52 -20.76
C ALA A 340 17.42 -47.97 -20.29
N ILE A 341 16.33 -48.64 -19.90
CA ILE A 341 16.32 -50.11 -19.72
C ILE A 341 14.93 -50.66 -20.11
N ALA A 342 14.59 -50.64 -21.39
CA ALA A 342 13.52 -51.48 -21.94
C ALA A 342 13.63 -51.54 -23.46
N THR A 343 14.44 -52.47 -23.98
CA THR A 343 14.26 -53.14 -25.29
C THR A 343 15.46 -54.06 -25.53
N ASN A 344 15.43 -55.25 -24.92
CA ASN A 344 16.25 -56.36 -25.39
C ASN A 344 15.30 -57.49 -25.81
N LYS A 345 15.07 -57.63 -27.11
CA LYS A 345 14.43 -58.80 -27.73
C LYS A 345 15.44 -59.45 -28.69
N PRO A 346 15.49 -60.80 -28.77
CA PRO A 346 16.60 -61.51 -29.39
C PRO A 346 16.44 -61.64 -30.90
N ASN A 347 17.55 -61.44 -31.63
CA ASN A 347 17.67 -61.73 -33.06
C ASN A 347 17.83 -63.24 -33.28
N GLY A 348 16.78 -63.89 -33.78
CA GLY A 348 16.88 -65.20 -34.44
C GLY A 348 17.43 -65.02 -35.85
N LYS A 349 18.62 -65.56 -36.11
CA LYS A 349 19.15 -65.82 -37.46
C LYS A 349 19.00 -67.29 -37.78
N ALA A 350 18.35 -67.60 -38.90
CA ALA A 350 18.48 -68.88 -39.60
C ALA A 350 18.72 -68.60 -41.09
N ALA A 351 19.88 -69.01 -41.59
CA ALA A 351 20.14 -69.37 -42.99
C ALA A 351 21.60 -69.87 -43.16
N LYS A 352 21.85 -71.14 -42.85
CA LYS A 352 22.31 -72.19 -43.78
C LYS A 352 22.64 -73.47 -43.04
#